data_AF-A0A6L6CJX7-F1
#
_entry.id   AF-A0A6L6CJX7-F1
#
_cell.length_a   1.000
_cell.length_b   1.000
_cell.length_c   1.000
_cell.angle_alpha   90.00
_cell.angle_beta   90.00
_cell.angle_gamma   90.00
#
_symmetry.space_group_name_H-M   'P 1'
#
loop_
_entity.id
_entity.type
_entity.pdbx_description
1 polymer ?
#
loop_
_entity_poly.entity_id
_entity_poly.type
_entity_poly.pdbx_seq_one_letter_code
_entity_poly.pdbx_strand_id
1 'polypeptide(L)' 'RALSPKLTLDRGYAVVRDSNGHVLTEPKQASSGQKLRITLAGGDLGATAD' A
#
# COMPACT_ATOMS: atom_id res chain seq x y z
N ARG A 1 14.25 -17.27 -9.08
CA ARG A 1 12.83 -17.59 -8.77
C ARG A 1 12.13 -16.27 -8.49
N ALA A 2 11.46 -15.69 -9.49
CA ALA A 2 10.74 -14.44 -9.27
C ALA A 2 9.58 -14.71 -8.31
N LEU A 3 9.58 -14.08 -7.13
CA LEU A 3 8.36 -14.05 -6.33
C LEU A 3 7.33 -13.28 -7.15
N SER A 4 6.22 -13.94 -7.52
CA SER A 4 5.14 -13.20 -8.14
C SER A 4 4.64 -12.15 -7.13
N PRO A 5 4.37 -10.91 -7.55
CA PRO A 5 3.89 -9.85 -6.65
C PRO A 5 2.64 -10.28 -5.84
N LYS A 6 1.81 -11.15 -6.44
CA LYS A 6 0.64 -11.75 -5.79
C LYS A 6 1.00 -12.67 -4.61
N LEU A 7 2.07 -13.46 -4.72
CA LEU A 7 2.51 -14.34 -3.63
C LEU A 7 2.98 -13.56 -2.39
N THR A 8 3.42 -12.31 -2.57
CA THR A 8 3.77 -11.41 -1.48
C THR A 8 2.51 -10.91 -0.78
N LEU A 9 1.47 -10.50 -1.53
CA LEU A 9 0.19 -10.10 -0.93
C LEU A 9 -0.47 -11.26 -0.17
N ASP A 10 -0.42 -12.48 -0.72
CA ASP A 10 -1.00 -13.67 -0.08
C ASP A 10 -0.32 -14.04 1.26
N ARG A 11 0.87 -13.52 1.53
CA ARG A 11 1.59 -13.69 2.81
C ARG A 11 1.23 -12.65 3.87
N GLY A 12 0.27 -11.77 3.58
CA GLY A 12 -0.17 -10.71 4.49
C GLY A 12 0.58 -9.38 4.32
N TYR A 13 1.35 -9.21 3.24
CA TYR A 13 1.90 -7.90 2.89
C TYR A 13 0.87 -7.06 2.13
N ALA A 14 1.10 -5.75 2.10
CA ALA A 14 0.26 -4.79 1.42
C ALA A 14 1.08 -3.82 0.56
N VAL A 15 0.43 -3.24 -0.45
CA VAL A 15 0.97 -2.11 -1.21
C VAL A 15 0.21 -0.85 -0.80
N VAL A 16 0.94 0.17 -0.34
CA VAL A 16 0.36 1.46 0.06
C VAL A 16 0.58 2.47 -1.05
N ARG A 17 -0.47 3.22 -1.42
CA ARG A 17 -0.43 4.26 -2.45
C ARG A 17 -1.03 5.56 -1.96
N ASP A 18 -0.56 6.67 -2.51
CA ASP A 18 -1.19 7.98 -2.38
C ASP A 18 -2.51 8.07 -3.18
N SER A 19 -3.17 9.22 -3.13
CA SER A 19 -4.40 9.49 -3.90
C SER A 19 -4.18 9.54 -5.41
N ASN A 20 -2.93 9.70 -5.86
CA ASN A 20 -2.54 9.74 -7.27
C ASN A 20 -2.12 8.35 -7.79
N GLY A 21 -2.06 7.34 -6.92
CA GLY A 21 -1.65 5.98 -7.25
C GLY A 21 -0.14 5.71 -7.12
N HIS A 22 0.66 6.65 -6.62
CA HIS A 22 2.08 6.44 -6.37
C HIS A 22 2.30 5.54 -5.16
N VAL A 23 3.15 4.53 -5.32
CA VAL A 23 3.52 3.63 -4.22
C VAL A 23 4.42 4.35 -3.23
N LEU A 24 4.07 4.25 -1.96
CA LEU A 24 4.86 4.74 -0.84
C LEU A 24 5.80 3.64 -0.37
N THR A 25 7.08 3.95 -0.26
CA THR A 25 8.13 3.05 0.23
C THR A 25 8.81 3.57 1.48
N GLU A 26 8.69 4.88 1.76
CA GLU A 26 9.29 5.57 2.90
C GLU A 26 8.22 6.37 3.67
N PRO A 27 8.22 6.37 5.01
CA PRO A 27 7.21 7.08 5.80
C PRO A 27 7.09 8.58 5.47
N LYS A 28 8.22 9.23 5.19
CA LYS A 28 8.31 10.66 4.84
C LYS A 28 7.61 11.05 3.53
N GLN A 29 7.18 10.08 2.73
CA GLN A 29 6.43 10.32 1.51
C GLN A 29 4.92 10.51 1.79
N ALA A 30 4.45 10.12 2.98
CA ALA A 30 3.12 10.43 3.46
C ALA A 30 3.14 11.72 4.28
N SER A 31 2.15 12.58 4.08
CA SER A 31 1.87 13.75 4.93
C SER A 31 0.86 13.38 6.01
N SER A 32 0.92 14.02 7.18
CA SER A 32 -0.09 13.83 8.23
C SER A 32 -1.48 14.22 7.71
N GLY A 33 -2.50 13.41 8.04
CA GLY A 33 -3.87 13.52 7.55
C GLY A 33 -4.07 13.04 6.10
N GLN A 34 -3.04 12.55 5.41
CA GLN A 34 -3.15 12.15 4.01
C GLN A 34 -3.99 10.87 3.86
N LYS A 35 -4.89 10.88 2.88
CA LYS A 35 -5.63 9.68 2.47
C LYS A 35 -4.72 8.72 1.70
N LEU A 36 -4.75 7.46 2.11
CA LEU A 36 -3.97 6.38 1.53
C LEU A 36 -4.90 5.29 0.99
N ARG A 37 -4.43 4.60 -0.05
CA ARG A 37 -5.07 3.39 -0.58
C ARG A 37 -4.15 2.20 -0.35
N ILE A 38 -4.64 1.20 0.34
CA ILE A 38 -3.89 0.00 0.70
C ILE A 38 -4.47 -1.18 -0.06
N THR A 39 -3.63 -1.90 -0.80
CA THR A 39 -4.01 -3.08 -1.57
C THR A 39 -3.47 -4.33 -0.89
N LEU A 40 -4.39 -5.23 -0.57
CA LEU A 40 -4.17 -6.55 -0.01
C LEU A 40 -4.51 -7.63 -1.04
N ALA A 41 -4.25 -8.90 -0.71
CA ALA A 41 -4.62 -10.02 -1.57
C ALA A 41 -6.11 -10.07 -1.92
N GLY A 42 -6.98 -9.69 -0.97
CA GLY A 42 -8.44 -9.74 -1.11
C GLY A 42 -9.09 -8.47 -1.69
N GLY A 43 -8.32 -7.43 -1.97
CA GLY A 43 -8.86 -6.16 -2.48
C GLY A 43 -8.21 -4.92 -1.85
N ASP A 44 -8.93 -3.80 -1.93
CA ASP A 44 -8.45 -2.49 -1.48
C ASP A 44 -9.17 -2.01 -0.22
N LEU A 45 -8.45 -1.27 0.62
CA LEU A 45 -8.99 -0.53 1.75
C LEU A 45 -8.43 0.90 1.82
N GLY A 46 -9.17 1.81 2.46
CA GLY A 46 -8.75 3.17 2.72
C GLY A 46 -8.11 3.33 4.10
N ALA A 47 -7.13 4.22 4.21
CA ALA A 47 -6.49 4.60 5.48
C ALA A 47 -6.12 6.09 5.50
N THR A 48 -5.79 6.60 6.68
CA THR A 48 -5.27 7.97 6.88
C THR A 48 -3.89 7.85 7.54
N ALA A 49 -2.93 8.64 7.09
CA ALA A 49 -1.63 8.77 7.77
C ALA A 49 -1.76 9.71 8.96
N ASP A 50 -1.25 9.32 10.13
CA ASP A 50 -1.22 10.14 11.34
C ASP A 50 0.09 10.93 11.45
#